data_AF-A0A0J6SPP4-F1
#
_entry.id   AF-A0A0J6SPP4-F1
#
_cell.length_a   1.000
_cell.length_b   1.000
_cell.length_c   1.000
_cell.angle_alpha   90.00
_cell.angle_beta   90.00
_cell.angle_gamma   90.00
#
_symmetry.space_group_name_H-M   'P 1'
#
loop_
_entity.id
_entity.type
_entity.pdbx_description
1 polymer ?
#
loop_
_entity_poly.entity_id
_entity_poly.type
_entity_poly.pdbx_seq_one_letter_code
_entity_poly.pdbx_strand_id
1 'polypeptide(L)'
;MPATPEDVRARIAGAARAARAAAATAERESKAALDRLIQRPAGDRFAALENGAPQLLPEHRLELLRSVRLASGQTAPAARPVVGHASAWAVWRGRLPFQAGRLTRDALLTGCALAALVVAWWRTPEAWIEIRSDRDVAASWIMPDGRPGGDRLVAGRAYGLMRRANNMAELRDWHPGVGYAVTQVPVEGLRTSAAPR
;
A
#
# COMPACT_ATOMS: atom_id res chain seq x y z
N MET A 1 -32.65 -36.04 36.75
CA MET A 1 -31.29 -35.77 37.26
C MET A 1 -30.62 -34.77 36.33
N PRO A 2 -29.98 -33.70 36.84
CA PRO A 2 -29.21 -32.78 36.02
C PRO A 2 -27.95 -33.47 35.48
N ALA A 3 -27.58 -33.22 34.23
CA ALA A 3 -26.40 -33.79 33.60
C ALA A 3 -25.14 -33.37 34.37
N THR A 4 -24.25 -34.33 34.65
CA THR A 4 -23.00 -34.01 35.34
C THR A 4 -22.06 -33.24 34.41
N PRO A 5 -21.13 -32.44 34.94
CA PRO A 5 -20.13 -31.74 34.14
C PRO A 5 -19.30 -32.67 33.24
N GLU A 6 -19.12 -33.92 33.64
CA GLU A 6 -18.43 -34.95 32.86
C GLU A 6 -19.25 -35.42 31.66
N ASP A 7 -20.56 -35.59 31.82
CA ASP A 7 -21.48 -35.94 30.72
C ASP A 7 -21.47 -34.87 29.61
N VAL A 8 -21.43 -33.59 30.01
CA VAL A 8 -21.36 -32.47 29.07
C VAL A 8 -20.04 -32.47 28.30
N ARG A 9 -18.91 -32.71 28.98
CA ARG A 9 -17.58 -32.80 28.34
C ARG A 9 -17.49 -34.00 27.38
N ALA A 10 -17.99 -35.16 27.79
CA ALA A 10 -18.04 -36.35 26.95
C ALA A 10 -18.88 -36.12 25.68
N ARG A 11 -20.04 -35.44 25.82
CA ARG A 11 -20.90 -35.08 24.69
C ARG A 11 -20.25 -34.10 23.73
N ILE A 12 -19.57 -33.06 24.24
CA ILE A 12 -18.82 -32.10 23.41
C ILE A 12 -17.68 -32.82 22.67
N ALA A 13 -16.93 -33.69 23.34
CA ALA A 13 -15.86 -34.46 22.72
C ALA A 13 -16.38 -35.46 21.67
N GLY A 14 -17.58 -36.03 21.88
CA GLY A 14 -18.28 -36.84 20.89
C GLY A 14 -18.68 -36.02 19.65
N ALA A 15 -19.30 -34.86 19.85
CA ALA A 15 -19.69 -33.94 18.78
C ALA A 15 -18.48 -33.45 17.97
N ALA A 16 -17.37 -33.10 18.65
CA ALA A 16 -16.14 -32.68 17.99
C ALA A 16 -15.52 -33.80 17.13
N ARG A 17 -15.56 -35.06 17.59
CA ARG A 17 -15.11 -36.20 16.80
C ARG A 17 -16.00 -36.45 15.59
N ALA A 18 -17.31 -36.38 15.75
CA ALA A 18 -18.27 -36.51 14.65
C ALA A 18 -18.09 -35.39 13.60
N ALA A 19 -17.92 -34.15 14.04
CA ALA A 19 -17.66 -33.01 13.16
C ALA A 19 -16.36 -33.19 12.36
N ARG A 20 -15.28 -33.66 13.00
CA ARG A 20 -14.01 -33.95 12.30
C ARG A 20 -14.15 -35.08 11.28
N ALA A 21 -14.90 -36.13 11.62
CA ALA A 21 -15.16 -37.23 10.70
C ALA A 21 -15.96 -36.75 9.48
N ALA A 22 -17.00 -35.94 9.68
CA ALA A 22 -17.79 -35.35 8.61
C ALA A 22 -17.00 -34.36 7.73
N ALA A 23 -16.11 -33.57 8.33
CA ALA A 23 -15.21 -32.68 7.58
C ALA A 23 -14.25 -33.50 6.69
N ALA A 24 -13.68 -34.57 7.23
CA ALA A 24 -12.78 -35.44 6.47
C ALA A 24 -13.48 -36.17 5.31
N THR A 25 -14.77 -36.53 5.44
CA THR A 25 -15.54 -37.10 4.33
C THR A 25 -15.82 -36.05 3.26
N ALA A 26 -16.25 -34.85 3.65
CA ALA A 26 -16.50 -33.73 2.72
C ALA A 26 -15.24 -33.34 1.93
N GLU A 27 -14.06 -33.36 2.57
CA GLU A 27 -12.78 -33.10 1.91
C GLU A 27 -12.46 -34.17 0.86
N ARG A 28 -12.64 -35.46 1.18
CA ARG A 28 -12.41 -36.55 0.23
C ARG A 28 -13.37 -36.49 -0.96
N GLU A 29 -14.66 -36.21 -0.70
CA GLU A 29 -15.68 -36.07 -1.74
C GLU A 29 -15.37 -34.88 -2.64
N SER A 30 -15.01 -33.73 -2.06
CA SER A 30 -14.61 -32.55 -2.82
C SER A 30 -13.37 -32.81 -3.67
N LYS A 31 -12.37 -33.52 -3.15
CA LYS A 31 -11.16 -33.87 -3.91
C LYS A 31 -11.48 -34.83 -5.06
N ALA A 32 -12.28 -35.86 -4.82
CA ALA A 32 -12.71 -36.77 -5.87
C ALA A 32 -13.54 -36.07 -6.96
N ALA A 33 -14.38 -35.11 -6.58
CA ALA A 33 -15.12 -34.29 -7.53
C ALA A 33 -14.20 -33.37 -8.36
N LEU A 34 -13.16 -32.81 -7.74
CA LEU A 34 -12.14 -32.01 -8.44
C LEU A 34 -11.38 -32.86 -9.46
N ASP A 35 -10.89 -34.04 -9.06
CA ASP A 35 -10.14 -34.94 -9.94
C ASP A 35 -10.96 -35.35 -11.17
N ARG A 36 -12.26 -35.64 -10.98
CA ARG A 36 -13.18 -35.92 -12.10
C ARG A 36 -13.37 -34.72 -13.03
N LEU A 37 -13.43 -33.51 -12.49
CA LEU A 37 -13.62 -32.29 -13.29
C LEU A 37 -12.36 -31.90 -14.05
N ILE A 38 -11.17 -32.07 -13.48
CA ILE A 38 -9.89 -31.76 -14.15
C ILE A 38 -9.72 -32.61 -15.42
N GLN A 39 -10.20 -33.86 -15.40
CA GLN A 39 -10.15 -34.77 -16.56
C GLN A 39 -11.15 -34.42 -17.67
N ARG A 40 -12.12 -33.53 -17.42
CA ARG A 40 -13.13 -33.13 -18.41
C ARG A 40 -12.64 -32.01 -19.34
N PRO A 41 -13.24 -31.88 -20.54
CA PRO A 41 -12.92 -30.78 -21.45
C PRO A 41 -13.14 -29.41 -20.79
N ALA A 42 -12.47 -28.39 -21.32
CA ALA A 42 -12.47 -27.05 -20.72
C ALA A 42 -13.88 -26.46 -20.56
N GLY A 43 -14.77 -26.69 -21.52
CA GLY A 43 -16.17 -26.21 -21.46
C GLY A 43 -16.92 -26.69 -20.21
N ASP A 44 -16.82 -27.98 -19.89
CA ASP A 44 -17.46 -28.56 -18.69
C ASP A 44 -16.86 -28.01 -17.40
N ARG A 45 -15.55 -27.73 -17.38
CA ARG A 45 -14.87 -27.11 -16.24
C ARG A 45 -15.35 -25.68 -16.02
N PHE A 46 -15.54 -24.91 -17.08
CA PHE A 46 -16.11 -23.56 -17.00
C PHE A 46 -17.56 -23.57 -16.55
N ALA A 47 -18.39 -24.45 -17.11
CA ALA A 47 -19.78 -24.60 -16.71
C ALA A 47 -19.92 -24.99 -15.22
N ALA A 48 -19.01 -25.84 -14.72
CA ALA A 48 -18.99 -26.18 -13.30
C ALA A 48 -18.66 -24.96 -12.41
N LEU A 49 -17.72 -24.10 -12.84
CA LEU A 49 -17.35 -22.88 -12.13
C LEU A 49 -18.44 -21.80 -12.18
N GLU A 50 -19.12 -21.66 -13.31
CA GLU A 50 -20.25 -20.72 -13.49
C GLU A 50 -21.42 -21.08 -12.57
N ASN A 51 -21.71 -22.38 -12.42
CA ASN A 51 -22.70 -22.88 -11.46
C ASN A 51 -22.20 -22.87 -10.00
N GLY A 52 -21.05 -22.25 -9.72
CA GLY A 52 -20.48 -22.11 -8.38
C GLY A 52 -19.84 -23.37 -7.79
N ALA A 53 -19.78 -24.47 -8.56
CA ALA A 53 -19.25 -25.78 -8.18
C ALA A 53 -19.62 -26.18 -6.74
N PRO A 54 -20.92 -26.39 -6.43
CA PRO A 54 -21.42 -26.54 -5.07
C PRO A 54 -20.82 -27.75 -4.33
N GLN A 55 -20.40 -28.76 -5.08
CA GLN A 55 -19.74 -29.98 -4.60
C GLN A 55 -18.26 -29.79 -4.23
N LEU A 56 -17.68 -28.60 -4.45
CA LEU A 56 -16.29 -28.30 -4.13
C LEU A 56 -16.17 -27.39 -2.91
N LEU A 57 -15.23 -27.71 -2.03
CA LEU A 57 -14.74 -26.78 -1.02
C LEU A 57 -14.05 -25.57 -1.69
N PRO A 58 -14.01 -24.39 -1.03
CA PRO A 58 -13.42 -23.18 -1.59
C PRO A 58 -11.98 -23.37 -2.11
N GLU A 59 -11.17 -24.16 -1.40
CA GLU A 59 -9.78 -24.44 -1.78
C GLU A 59 -9.69 -25.21 -3.10
N HIS A 60 -10.52 -26.24 -3.27
CA HIS A 60 -10.56 -27.04 -4.49
C HIS A 60 -11.18 -26.29 -5.69
N ARG A 61 -12.02 -25.27 -5.45
CA ARG A 61 -12.48 -24.36 -6.52
C ARG A 61 -11.35 -23.49 -7.06
N LEU A 62 -10.46 -23.01 -6.20
CA LEU A 62 -9.27 -22.26 -6.63
C LEU A 62 -8.33 -23.13 -7.47
N GLU A 63 -8.19 -24.39 -7.09
CA GLU A 63 -7.40 -25.37 -7.85
C GLU A 63 -8.00 -25.66 -9.23
N LEU A 64 -9.33 -25.81 -9.33
CA LEU A 64 -10.03 -25.92 -10.62
C LEU A 64 -9.79 -24.68 -11.49
N LEU A 65 -9.91 -23.47 -10.94
CA LEU A 65 -9.62 -22.21 -11.65
C LEU A 65 -8.18 -22.15 -12.18
N ARG A 66 -7.19 -22.62 -11.41
CA ARG A 66 -5.79 -22.68 -11.86
C ARG A 66 -5.62 -23.65 -13.02
N SER A 67 -6.26 -24.83 -12.97
CA SER A 67 -6.20 -25.84 -14.04
C SER A 67 -6.72 -25.30 -15.39
N VAL A 68 -7.75 -24.46 -15.34
CA VAL A 68 -8.35 -23.84 -16.52
C VAL A 68 -7.39 -22.81 -17.11
N ARG A 69 -6.76 -21.99 -16.27
CA ARG A 69 -5.78 -20.97 -16.68
C ARG A 69 -4.51 -21.57 -17.30
N LEU A 70 -4.08 -22.75 -16.84
CA LEU A 70 -2.92 -23.46 -17.37
C LEU A 70 -3.23 -24.18 -18.69
N ALA A 71 -4.41 -24.81 -18.81
CA ALA A 71 -4.83 -25.48 -20.04
C ALA A 71 -5.10 -24.48 -21.19
N SER A 72 -5.54 -23.26 -20.88
CA SER A 72 -5.68 -22.18 -21.87
C SER A 72 -4.35 -21.66 -22.45
N GLY A 73 -3.20 -22.19 -22.01
CA GLY A 73 -1.90 -21.93 -22.63
C GLY A 73 -1.61 -22.77 -23.89
N GLN A 74 -2.41 -23.81 -24.18
CA GLN A 74 -2.19 -24.69 -25.35
C GLN A 74 -3.22 -24.53 -26.46
N THR A 75 -4.32 -23.82 -26.24
CA THR A 75 -5.04 -23.18 -27.34
C THR A 75 -4.31 -21.90 -27.69
N ALA A 76 -3.21 -22.03 -28.42
CA ALA A 76 -2.76 -20.97 -29.30
C ALA A 76 -4.02 -20.44 -30.02
N PRO A 77 -4.32 -19.12 -29.98
CA PRO A 77 -5.44 -18.61 -30.75
C PRO A 77 -5.20 -19.09 -32.17
N ALA A 78 -6.16 -19.85 -32.72
CA ALA A 78 -6.08 -20.32 -34.09
C ALA A 78 -5.74 -19.10 -34.94
N ALA A 79 -4.49 -19.03 -35.38
CA ALA A 79 -3.96 -17.91 -36.12
C ALA A 79 -4.62 -18.01 -37.50
N ARG A 80 -5.84 -17.48 -37.61
CA ARG A 80 -6.33 -17.02 -38.90
C ARG A 80 -5.33 -15.96 -39.32
N PRO A 81 -4.60 -16.14 -40.43
CA PRO A 81 -3.72 -15.11 -40.93
C PRO A 81 -4.62 -13.96 -41.40
N VAL A 82 -4.81 -12.96 -40.54
CA VAL A 82 -5.41 -11.70 -40.96
C VAL A 82 -4.34 -11.00 -41.78
N VAL A 83 -4.53 -11.01 -43.09
CA VAL A 83 -3.75 -10.24 -44.06
C VAL A 83 -3.83 -8.77 -43.64
N GLY A 84 -2.69 -8.19 -43.27
CA GLY A 84 -2.57 -6.79 -42.89
C GLY A 84 -1.72 -6.63 -41.63
N HIS A 85 -0.50 -6.11 -41.78
CA HIS A 85 0.34 -5.72 -40.66
C HIS A 85 -0.32 -4.58 -39.89
N ALA A 86 -1.10 -4.90 -38.85
CA ALA A 86 -1.55 -3.91 -37.89
C ALA A 86 -0.31 -3.29 -37.23
N SER A 87 -0.10 -1.99 -37.42
CA SER A 87 1.01 -1.28 -36.79
C SER A 87 0.95 -1.43 -35.28
N ALA A 88 2.10 -1.38 -34.60
CA ALA A 88 2.17 -1.50 -33.14
C ALA A 88 1.20 -0.54 -32.42
N TRP A 89 0.93 0.61 -33.04
CA TRP A 89 -0.05 1.59 -32.58
C TRP A 89 -1.51 1.14 -32.67
N ALA A 90 -1.88 0.38 -33.71
CA ALA A 90 -3.22 -0.21 -33.84
C ALA A 90 -3.43 -1.34 -32.82
N VAL A 91 -2.39 -2.15 -32.58
CA VAL A 91 -2.40 -3.20 -31.54
C VAL A 91 -2.49 -2.59 -30.14
N TRP A 92 -1.75 -1.51 -29.88
CA TRP A 92 -1.80 -0.77 -28.62
C TRP A 92 -3.18 -0.14 -28.39
N ARG A 93 -3.75 0.55 -29.40
CA ARG A 93 -5.10 1.13 -29.31
C ARG A 93 -6.18 0.08 -29.10
N GLY A 94 -6.07 -1.09 -29.74
CA GLY A 94 -7.02 -2.19 -29.52
C GLY A 94 -6.98 -2.77 -28.10
N ARG A 95 -5.86 -2.59 -27.39
CA ARG A 95 -5.68 -3.07 -26.00
C ARG A 95 -5.97 -2.00 -24.94
N LEU A 96 -6.04 -0.72 -25.31
CA LEU A 96 -6.41 0.39 -24.42
C LEU A 96 -7.67 0.14 -23.58
N PRO A 97 -8.81 -0.34 -24.13
CA PRO A 97 -10.02 -0.50 -23.31
C PRO A 97 -9.87 -1.55 -22.20
N PHE A 98 -8.99 -2.54 -22.38
CA PHE A 98 -8.71 -3.58 -21.38
C PHE A 98 -7.62 -3.18 -20.39
N GLN A 99 -6.83 -2.15 -20.70
CA GLN A 99 -5.75 -1.63 -19.84
C GLN A 99 -6.11 -0.31 -19.17
N ALA A 100 -7.24 0.32 -19.53
CA ALA A 100 -7.67 1.62 -19.05
C ALA A 100 -7.67 1.71 -17.52
N GLY A 101 -8.23 0.71 -16.83
CA GLY A 101 -8.27 0.67 -15.36
C GLY A 101 -6.89 0.54 -14.70
N ARG A 102 -5.93 -0.13 -15.34
CA ARG A 102 -4.56 -0.24 -14.85
C ARG A 102 -3.78 1.05 -15.09
N LEU A 103 -3.95 1.65 -16.27
CA LEU A 103 -3.33 2.93 -16.62
C LEU A 103 -3.81 4.07 -15.73
N THR A 104 -5.11 4.14 -15.42
CA THR A 104 -5.63 5.17 -14.50
C THR A 104 -5.12 4.97 -13.08
N ARG A 105 -5.05 3.73 -12.59
CA ARG A 105 -4.44 3.44 -11.29
C ARG A 105 -2.97 3.83 -11.24
N ASP A 106 -2.19 3.43 -12.25
CA ASP A 106 -0.75 3.71 -12.28
C ASP A 106 -0.49 5.21 -12.42
N ALA A 107 -1.29 5.93 -13.22
CA ALA A 107 -1.25 7.38 -13.32
C ALA A 107 -1.58 8.07 -11.99
N LEU A 108 -2.62 7.60 -11.29
CA LEU A 108 -3.00 8.13 -9.97
C LEU A 108 -1.88 7.92 -8.95
N LEU A 109 -1.31 6.71 -8.88
CA LEU A 109 -0.19 6.40 -7.99
C LEU A 109 1.04 7.26 -8.29
N THR A 110 1.36 7.42 -9.58
CA THR A 110 2.46 8.29 -10.01
C THR A 110 2.21 9.74 -9.61
N GLY A 111 0.97 10.23 -9.80
CA GLY A 111 0.56 11.56 -9.36
C GLY A 111 0.70 11.75 -7.85
N CYS A 112 0.25 10.78 -7.05
CA CYS A 112 0.41 10.79 -5.59
C CYS A 112 1.89 10.78 -5.18
N ALA A 113 2.72 9.96 -5.83
CA ALA A 113 4.15 9.89 -5.54
C ALA A 113 4.86 11.21 -5.87
N LEU A 114 4.55 11.84 -7.00
CA LEU A 114 5.08 13.15 -7.38
C LEU A 114 4.63 14.23 -6.40
N ALA A 115 3.35 14.26 -6.04
CA ALA A 115 2.83 15.21 -5.05
C ALA A 115 3.54 15.05 -3.69
N ALA A 116 3.72 13.81 -3.23
CA ALA A 116 4.46 13.53 -1.99
C ALA A 116 5.93 13.98 -2.08
N LEU A 117 6.58 13.76 -3.22
CA LEU A 117 7.96 14.19 -3.46
C LEU A 117 8.08 15.72 -3.46
N VAL A 118 7.14 16.43 -4.09
CA VAL A 118 7.07 17.89 -4.06
C VAL A 118 6.86 18.38 -2.62
N VAL A 119 5.91 17.80 -1.88
CA VAL A 119 5.67 18.19 -0.48
C VAL A 119 6.90 17.92 0.40
N ALA A 120 7.57 16.79 0.19
CA ALA A 120 8.81 16.46 0.89
C ALA A 120 9.90 17.49 0.57
N TRP A 121 10.10 17.79 -0.72
CA TRP A 121 11.08 18.79 -1.14
C TRP A 121 10.83 20.18 -0.54
N TRP A 122 9.57 20.62 -0.50
CA TRP A 122 9.19 21.90 0.12
C TRP A 122 9.32 21.92 1.65
N ARG A 123 9.26 20.75 2.31
CA ARG A 123 9.30 20.66 3.77
C ARG A 123 10.67 20.26 4.34
N THR A 124 11.60 19.82 3.50
CA THR A 124 12.93 19.40 3.93
C THR A 124 13.80 20.63 4.17
N PRO A 125 14.45 20.76 5.34
CA PRO A 125 15.38 21.85 5.59
C PRO A 125 16.63 21.71 4.69
N GLU A 126 17.15 22.83 4.19
CA GLU A 126 18.39 22.89 3.40
C GLU A 126 19.61 22.49 4.23
N ALA A 127 19.65 22.90 5.51
CA ALA A 127 20.72 22.61 6.43
C ALA A 127 20.26 22.77 7.89
N TRP A 128 21.05 22.24 8.82
CA TRP A 128 20.92 22.56 10.24
C TRP A 128 21.90 23.68 10.60
N ILE A 129 21.42 24.72 11.27
CA ILE A 129 22.20 25.90 11.60
C ILE A 129 22.04 26.31 13.06
N GLU A 130 23.07 26.93 13.62
CA GLU A 130 23.08 27.50 14.96
C GLU A 130 23.26 29.01 14.89
N ILE A 131 22.89 29.70 15.96
CA ILE A 131 23.25 31.11 16.12
C ILE A 131 24.73 31.25 16.48
N ARG A 132 25.39 32.29 15.94
CA ARG A 132 26.82 32.58 16.19
C ARG A 132 27.09 33.12 17.60
N SER A 133 26.05 33.56 18.29
CA SER A 133 26.11 34.15 19.63
C SER A 133 26.16 33.09 20.73
N ASP A 134 26.94 33.35 21.78
CA ASP A 134 26.97 32.54 23.01
C ASP A 134 25.80 32.86 23.97
N ARG A 135 24.92 33.78 23.56
CA ARG A 135 23.72 34.17 24.29
C ARG A 135 22.50 34.08 23.40
N ASP A 136 21.36 33.84 24.03
CA ASP A 136 20.05 33.85 23.37
C ASP A 136 19.82 35.17 22.64
N VAL A 137 19.26 35.08 21.43
CA VAL A 137 18.99 36.24 20.56
C VAL A 137 17.48 36.42 20.44
N ALA A 138 16.98 37.66 20.58
CA ALA A 138 15.56 37.93 20.40
C ALA A 138 15.11 37.59 18.97
N ALA A 139 14.03 36.82 18.84
CA ALA A 139 13.47 36.43 17.56
C ALA A 139 11.97 36.15 17.69
N SER A 140 11.17 36.72 16.79
CA SER A 140 9.72 36.45 16.78
C SER A 140 9.45 35.18 15.99
N TRP A 141 9.06 34.12 16.69
CA TRP A 141 8.61 32.88 16.07
C TRP A 141 7.13 32.97 15.76
N ILE A 142 6.75 32.66 14.53
CA ILE A 142 5.38 32.73 14.04
C ILE A 142 4.90 31.30 13.75
N MET A 143 3.81 30.90 14.38
CA MET A 143 3.14 29.63 14.14
C MET A 143 2.34 29.65 12.82
N PRO A 144 1.93 28.50 12.26
CA PRO A 144 1.17 28.44 11.01
C PRO A 144 -0.19 29.16 11.06
N ASP A 145 -0.73 29.37 12.25
CA ASP A 145 -1.97 30.10 12.52
C ASP A 145 -1.73 31.60 12.81
N GLY A 146 -0.49 32.09 12.65
CA GLY A 146 -0.11 33.48 12.86
C GLY A 146 0.15 33.88 14.32
N ARG A 147 -0.02 32.96 15.28
CA ARG A 147 0.25 33.25 16.69
C ARG A 147 1.75 33.25 16.99
N PRO A 148 2.21 34.02 17.99
CA PRO A 148 3.59 33.95 18.44
C PRO A 148 3.87 32.58 19.09
N GLY A 149 4.90 31.89 18.61
CA GLY A 149 5.37 30.59 19.11
C GLY A 149 6.54 30.68 20.10
N GLY A 150 7.16 31.85 20.21
CA GLY A 150 8.36 32.10 21.02
C GLY A 150 9.01 33.44 20.69
N ASP A 151 9.90 33.90 21.57
CA ASP A 151 10.51 35.24 21.52
C ASP A 151 12.04 35.22 21.39
N ARG A 152 12.66 34.03 21.31
CA ARG A 152 14.11 33.90 21.32
C ARG A 152 14.63 32.72 20.47
N LEU A 153 15.86 32.87 20.01
CA LEU A 153 16.74 31.82 19.52
C LEU A 153 17.69 31.43 20.65
N VAL A 154 17.76 30.13 20.95
CA VAL A 154 18.57 29.59 22.03
C VAL A 154 20.00 29.34 21.55
N ALA A 155 20.98 29.81 22.31
CA ALA A 155 22.40 29.63 21.97
C ALA A 155 22.78 28.14 21.95
N GLY A 156 23.55 27.72 20.94
CA GLY A 156 24.00 26.34 20.78
C GLY A 156 22.92 25.34 20.34
N ARG A 157 21.68 25.77 20.08
CA ARG A 157 20.62 24.92 19.52
C ARG A 157 20.63 24.95 17.99
N ALA A 158 20.52 23.78 17.37
CA ALA A 158 20.37 23.65 15.93
C ALA A 158 18.90 23.87 15.50
N TYR A 159 18.74 24.66 14.44
CA TYR A 159 17.47 24.99 13.79
C TYR A 159 17.50 24.56 12.33
N GLY A 160 16.33 24.20 11.78
CA GLY A 160 16.22 23.86 10.37
C GLY A 160 16.22 25.15 9.53
N LEU A 161 17.21 25.30 8.66
CA LEU A 161 17.22 26.36 7.64
C LEU A 161 16.30 25.93 6.50
N MET A 162 15.25 26.71 6.21
CA MET A 162 14.32 26.40 5.13
C MET A 162 14.72 27.06 3.81
N ARG A 163 15.14 28.33 3.87
CA ARG A 163 15.51 29.12 2.70
C ARG A 163 16.37 30.31 3.08
N ARG A 164 17.21 30.77 2.16
CA ARG A 164 17.91 32.06 2.24
C ARG A 164 17.47 32.98 1.11
N ALA A 165 17.04 34.19 1.45
CA ALA A 165 16.67 35.22 0.48
C ALA A 165 16.92 36.61 1.06
N ASN A 166 17.42 37.55 0.25
CA ASN A 166 17.57 38.97 0.62
C ASN A 166 18.30 39.20 1.96
N ASN A 167 19.43 38.50 2.18
CA ASN A 167 20.21 38.53 3.43
C ASN A 167 19.45 38.05 4.69
N MET A 168 18.28 37.43 4.51
CA MET A 168 17.48 36.82 5.57
C MET A 168 17.48 35.30 5.39
N ALA A 169 17.56 34.59 6.51
CA ALA A 169 17.35 33.15 6.60
C ALA A 169 16.00 32.89 7.25
N GLU A 170 15.21 32.03 6.62
CA GLU A 170 13.99 31.49 7.21
C GLU A 170 14.35 30.25 8.02
N LEU A 171 14.16 30.32 9.32
CA LEU A 171 14.43 29.25 10.27
C LEU A 171 13.12 28.60 10.69
N ARG A 172 13.19 27.30 10.95
CA ARG A 172 12.05 26.50 11.39
C ARG A 172 12.39 25.71 12.63
N ASP A 173 11.49 25.74 13.60
CA ASP A 173 11.58 24.97 14.83
C ASP A 173 10.31 24.16 15.07
N TRP A 174 10.47 22.95 15.63
CA TRP A 174 9.34 22.09 15.97
C TRP A 174 8.86 22.38 17.40
N HIS A 175 7.59 22.74 17.53
CA HIS A 175 6.90 22.89 18.80
C HIS A 175 5.98 21.67 19.01
N PRO A 176 6.30 20.80 19.98
CA PRO A 176 5.50 19.61 20.26
C PRO A 176 4.03 19.93 20.49
N GLY A 177 3.13 19.16 19.86
CA GLY A 177 1.68 19.30 20.02
C GLY A 177 1.04 20.45 19.24
N VAL A 178 1.83 21.33 18.59
CA VAL A 178 1.29 22.47 17.82
C VAL A 178 1.74 22.43 16.35
N GLY A 179 3.02 22.19 16.11
CA GLY A 179 3.55 22.17 14.75
C GLY A 179 4.87 22.93 14.64
N TYR A 180 5.21 23.35 13.43
CA TYR A 180 6.44 24.08 13.19
C TYR A 180 6.22 25.59 13.25
N ALA A 181 7.04 26.29 14.04
CA ALA A 181 7.14 27.74 14.00
C ALA A 181 8.22 28.17 12.99
N VAL A 182 8.06 29.37 12.45
CA VAL A 182 9.00 29.97 11.50
C VAL A 182 9.46 31.33 12.00
N THR A 183 10.73 31.66 11.82
CA THR A 183 11.26 33.00 12.08
C THR A 183 12.22 33.43 10.98
N GLN A 184 12.40 34.74 10.78
CA GLN A 184 13.33 35.29 9.81
C GLN A 184 14.45 36.04 10.53
N VAL A 185 15.69 35.69 10.22
CA VAL A 185 16.88 36.21 10.91
C VAL A 185 17.95 36.59 9.88
N PRO A 186 18.72 37.68 10.08
CA PRO A 186 19.83 38.00 9.20
C PRO A 186 20.86 36.86 9.12
N VAL A 187 21.32 36.56 7.91
CA VAL A 187 22.26 35.44 7.65
C VAL A 187 23.59 35.62 8.40
N GLU A 188 24.01 36.86 8.62
CA GLU A 188 25.27 37.24 9.29
C GLU A 188 25.40 36.70 10.72
N GLY A 189 24.26 36.47 11.39
CA GLY A 189 24.19 35.96 12.75
C GLY A 189 24.22 34.44 12.87
N LEU A 190 24.36 33.72 11.75
CA LEU A 190 24.17 32.26 11.70
C LEU A 190 25.47 31.54 11.36
N ARG A 191 25.66 30.36 11.94
CA ARG A 191 26.74 29.43 11.63
C ARG A 191 26.14 28.08 11.24
N THR A 192 26.71 27.43 10.22
CA THR A 192 26.36 26.03 9.93
C THR A 192 26.71 25.17 11.12
N SER A 193 25.74 24.39 11.61
CA SER A 193 26.01 23.41 12.66
C SER A 193 26.89 22.34 12.03
N ALA A 194 28.06 22.09 12.61
CA ALA A 194 28.84 20.91 12.27
C ALA A 194 28.01 19.73 12.77
N ALA A 195 27.42 18.96 11.85
CA ALA A 195 26.56 17.84 12.19
C ALA A 195 27.21 16.99 13.31
N PRO A 196 26.47 16.59 14.36
CA PRO A 196 26.99 15.60 15.29
C PRO A 196 27.30 14.33 14.49
N ARG A 197 28.51 13.80 14.68
CA ARG A 197 28.89 12.45 14.24
C ARG A 197 28.03 11.40 14.93
#